data_AF-A0A3D1LAS7-F1
#
_entry.id   AF-A0A3D1LAS7-F1
#
_cell.length_a   1.000
_cell.length_b   1.000
_cell.length_c   1.000
_cell.angle_alpha   90.00
_cell.angle_beta   90.00
_cell.angle_gamma   90.00
#
_symmetry.space_group_name_H-M   'P 1'
#
loop_
_entity.id
_entity.type
_entity.pdbx_description
1 polymer ?
#
loop_
_entity_poly.entity_id
_entity_poly.type
_entity_poly.pdbx_seq_one_letter_code
_entity_poly.pdbx_strand_id
1 'polypeptide(L)'
;MEELFLPVLHSFENNNVFTGSYGALRFKVTPAITMKNPKEVDMEASSMLCELWHGPFCYEKSEMEAQETFPLSEEGKENMRQFLLSHV
;
A
#
# COMPACT_ATOMS: atom_id res chain seq x y z
N MET A 1 4.24 2.26 21.77
CA MET A 1 4.59 1.81 20.41
C MET A 1 3.98 2.79 19.46
N GLU A 2 4.73 3.22 18.46
CA GLU A 2 4.18 4.04 17.38
C GLU A 2 3.18 3.17 16.60
N GLU A 3 2.12 3.76 16.06
CA GLU A 3 1.16 3.00 15.25
C GLU A 3 1.63 2.99 13.79
N LEU A 4 1.54 1.85 13.11
CA LEU A 4 1.83 1.80 11.68
C LEU A 4 0.88 2.75 10.94
N PHE A 5 1.43 3.72 10.21
CA PHE A 5 0.63 4.70 9.49
C PHE A 5 0.36 4.25 8.05
N LEU A 6 -0.92 4.30 7.65
CA LEU A 6 -1.36 4.23 6.27
C LEU A 6 -2.22 5.47 5.97
N PRO A 7 -2.08 6.10 4.79
CA PRO A 7 -2.89 7.25 4.42
C PRO A 7 -4.36 6.86 4.19
N VAL A 8 -5.23 7.87 4.14
CA VAL A 8 -6.65 7.70 3.79
C VAL A 8 -6.82 7.20 2.36
N LEU A 9 -7.90 6.47 2.06
CA LEU A 9 -8.17 5.90 0.73
C LEU A 9 -8.14 6.95 -0.38
N HIS A 10 -8.60 8.17 -0.08
CA HIS A 10 -8.59 9.26 -1.05
C HIS A 10 -7.19 9.62 -1.57
N SER A 11 -6.12 9.30 -0.82
CA SER A 11 -4.76 9.42 -1.34
C SER A 11 -4.54 8.47 -2.52
N PHE A 12 -4.96 7.21 -2.37
CA PHE A 12 -4.79 6.17 -3.37
C PHE A 12 -5.73 6.35 -4.56
N GLU A 13 -6.99 6.80 -4.34
CA GLU A 13 -7.94 7.17 -5.40
C GLU A 13 -7.34 8.17 -6.39
N ASN A 14 -6.53 9.10 -5.90
CA ASN A 14 -5.83 10.10 -6.70
C ASN A 14 -4.51 9.58 -7.29
N ASN A 15 -4.32 8.26 -7.33
CA ASN A 15 -3.16 7.57 -7.89
C ASN A 15 -1.83 7.92 -7.18
N ASN A 16 -1.88 8.34 -5.91
CA ASN A 16 -0.67 8.65 -5.15
C ASN A 16 -0.02 7.37 -4.62
N VAL A 17 1.22 7.14 -5.04
CA VAL A 17 2.09 6.11 -4.46
C VAL A 17 2.48 6.52 -3.04
N PHE A 18 2.43 5.57 -2.11
CA PHE A 18 2.84 5.79 -0.73
C PHE A 18 4.05 4.92 -0.40
N THR A 19 5.03 5.48 0.29
CA THR A 19 6.16 4.72 0.86
C THR A 19 6.21 4.97 2.36
N GLY A 20 6.30 3.89 3.13
CA GLY A 20 6.33 3.95 4.58
C GLY A 20 7.45 3.11 5.18
N SER A 21 7.67 3.32 6.47
CA SER A 21 8.61 2.52 7.25
C SER A 21 8.08 2.31 8.66
N TYR A 22 8.34 1.14 9.23
CA TYR A 22 8.00 0.81 10.61
C TYR A 22 9.10 -0.06 11.21
N GLY A 23 9.95 0.51 12.07
CA GLY A 23 11.17 -0.17 12.52
C GLY A 23 12.13 -0.46 11.36
N ALA A 24 12.47 -1.74 11.15
CA ALA A 24 13.30 -2.19 10.03
C ALA A 24 12.51 -2.44 8.74
N LEU A 25 11.18 -2.58 8.85
CA LEU A 25 10.28 -2.81 7.72
C LEU A 25 10.17 -1.54 6.89
N ARG A 26 10.31 -1.70 5.57
CA ARG A 26 10.03 -0.69 4.55
C ARG A 26 8.97 -1.24 3.63
N PHE A 27 8.08 -0.37 3.17
CA PHE A 27 7.03 -0.79 2.25
C PHE A 27 6.65 0.31 1.29
N LYS A 28 6.10 -0.11 0.15
CA LYS A 28 5.57 0.74 -0.91
C LYS A 28 4.19 0.25 -1.29
N VAL A 29 3.25 1.18 -1.40
CA VAL A 29 1.89 0.92 -1.85
C VAL A 29 1.68 1.65 -3.17
N THR A 30 1.46 0.89 -4.23
CA THR A 30 1.20 1.39 -5.58
C THR A 30 -0.29 1.17 -5.91
N PRO A 31 -1.09 2.23 -6.02
CA PRO A 31 -2.48 2.09 -6.45
C PRO A 31 -2.57 1.71 -7.94
N ALA A 32 -3.54 0.86 -8.27
CA ALA A 32 -3.95 0.53 -9.62
C ALA A 32 -5.41 0.96 -9.80
N ILE A 33 -5.60 2.16 -10.33
CA ILE A 33 -6.89 2.83 -10.41
C ILE A 33 -7.58 2.56 -11.75
N THR A 34 -8.80 2.04 -11.67
CA THR A 34 -9.73 1.90 -12.79
C THR A 34 -10.71 3.06 -12.75
N MET A 35 -10.84 3.80 -13.86
CA MET A 35 -11.82 4.89 -13.97
C MET A 35 -13.16 4.34 -14.44
N LYS A 36 -14.24 4.58 -13.69
CA LYS A 36 -15.61 4.27 -14.11
C LYS A 36 -16.06 5.19 -15.25
N ASN A 37 -15.63 6.45 -15.17
CA ASN A 37 -15.81 7.49 -16.19
C ASN A 37 -14.67 8.53 -16.03
N PRO A 38 -14.55 9.55 -16.92
CA PRO A 38 -13.44 10.52 -16.85
C PRO A 38 -13.31 11.32 -15.54
N LYS A 39 -14.30 11.27 -14.63
CA LYS A 39 -14.33 12.04 -13.38
C LYS A 39 -14.50 11.18 -12.12
N GLU A 40 -14.75 9.87 -12.25
CA GLU A 40 -15.10 8.99 -11.14
C GLU A 40 -14.27 7.71 -11.20
N VAL A 41 -13.67 7.38 -10.06
CA VAL A 41 -12.93 6.13 -9.85
C VAL A 41 -13.90 4.99 -9.61
N ASP A 42 -13.65 3.86 -10.24
CA ASP A 42 -14.29 2.59 -9.91
C ASP A 42 -13.54 1.94 -8.74
N MET A 43 -14.03 2.17 -7.52
CA MET A 43 -13.41 1.66 -6.29
C MET A 43 -13.36 0.12 -6.26
N GLU A 44 -14.40 -0.53 -6.78
CA GLU A 44 -14.53 -2.00 -6.77
C GLU A 44 -13.57 -2.65 -7.79
N ALA A 45 -13.33 -1.98 -8.92
CA ALA A 45 -12.38 -2.43 -9.93
C ALA A 45 -10.95 -1.91 -9.71
N SER A 46 -10.69 -1.18 -8.63
CA SER A 46 -9.36 -0.64 -8.29
C SER A 46 -8.69 -1.43 -7.17
N SER A 47 -7.36 -1.43 -7.17
CA SER A 47 -6.57 -2.16 -6.16
C SER A 47 -5.35 -1.38 -5.68
N MET A 48 -4.69 -1.90 -4.65
CA MET A 48 -3.46 -1.39 -4.06
C MET A 48 -2.47 -2.54 -3.96
N LEU A 49 -1.35 -2.46 -4.69
CA LEU A 49 -0.23 -3.39 -4.55
C LEU A 49 0.66 -2.91 -3.40
N CYS A 50 0.81 -3.73 -2.37
CA CYS A 50 1.75 -3.49 -1.28
C CYS A 50 2.97 -4.39 -1.45
N GLU A 51 4.15 -3.80 -1.44
CA GLU A 51 5.44 -4.48 -1.53
C GLU A 51 6.26 -4.13 -0.28
N LEU A 52 6.94 -5.11 0.31
CA LEU A 52 7.74 -4.90 1.53
C LEU A 52 9.13 -5.52 1.46
N TRP A 53 10.04 -4.94 2.24
CA TRP A 53 11.41 -5.42 2.43
C TRP A 53 11.97 -4.93 3.76
N HIS A 54 12.97 -5.64 4.29
CA HIS A 54 13.73 -5.19 5.44
C HIS A 54 15.06 -4.57 5.03
N GLY A 55 15.44 -3.53 5.76
CA GLY A 55 16.80 -2.98 5.70
C GLY A 55 16.90 -1.49 5.37
N PRO A 56 18.13 -0.99 5.20
CA PRO A 56 18.39 0.44 5.08
C PRO A 56 18.22 0.97 3.65
N PHE A 57 18.13 0.09 2.66
CA PHE A 57 18.15 0.46 1.26
C PHE A 57 16.77 0.93 0.75
N CYS A 58 16.80 1.83 -0.23
CA CYS A 58 15.61 2.28 -0.95
C CYS A 58 15.09 1.18 -1.87
N TYR A 59 13.84 1.30 -2.31
CA TYR A 59 13.14 0.31 -3.11
C TYR A 59 13.97 -0.17 -4.32
N GLU A 60 14.65 0.73 -5.05
CA GLU A 60 15.43 0.41 -6.24
C GLU A 60 16.70 -0.41 -5.96
N LYS A 61 17.12 -0.50 -4.68
CA LYS A 61 18.33 -1.20 -4.24
C LYS A 61 18.01 -2.39 -3.33
N SER A 62 16.74 -2.68 -3.13
CA SER A 62 16.25 -3.76 -2.28
C SER A 62 15.62 -4.86 -3.12
N GLU A 63 15.66 -6.08 -2.60
CA GLU A 63 14.85 -7.19 -3.10
C GLU A 63 13.56 -7.24 -2.28
N MET A 64 12.41 -7.31 -2.94
CA MET A 64 11.13 -7.36 -2.24
C MET A 64 10.94 -8.75 -1.65
N GLU A 65 10.72 -8.82 -0.35
CA GLU A 65 10.59 -10.08 0.38
C GLU A 65 9.18 -10.65 0.24
N ALA A 66 8.18 -9.77 0.18
CA ALA A 66 6.79 -10.14 -0.02
C ALA A 66 6.03 -9.03 -0.75
N GLN A 67 4.95 -9.42 -1.42
CA GLN A 67 4.00 -8.51 -2.02
C GLN A 67 2.60 -9.10 -1.97
N GLU A 68 1.60 -8.24 -1.81
CA GLU A 68 0.20 -8.64 -1.85
C GLU A 68 -0.66 -7.51 -2.43
N THR A 69 -1.74 -7.88 -3.14
CA THR A 69 -2.67 -6.93 -3.74
C THR A 69 -3.97 -6.91 -2.94
N PHE A 70 -4.39 -5.72 -2.54
CA PHE A 70 -5.60 -5.49 -1.75
C PHE A 70 -6.62 -4.70 -2.58
N PRO A 71 -7.93 -4.92 -2.39
CA PRO A 71 -8.95 -4.07 -3.00
C PRO A 71 -8.85 -2.63 -2.49
N LEU A 72 -9.21 -1.64 -3.31
CA LEU A 72 -9.28 -0.24 -2.90
C LEU A 72 -10.53 -0.01 -2.01
N SER A 73 -10.47 -0.49 -0.78
CA SER A 73 -11.54 -0.39 0.21
C SER A 73 -10.97 -0.27 1.63
N GLU A 74 -11.82 0.10 2.59
CA GLU A 74 -11.39 0.18 4.00
C GLU A 74 -10.99 -1.20 4.54
N GLU A 75 -11.70 -2.26 4.13
CA GLU A 75 -11.33 -3.64 4.43
C GLU A 75 -9.97 -4.01 3.82
N GLY A 76 -9.73 -3.64 2.55
CA GLY A 76 -8.45 -3.87 1.90
C GLY A 76 -7.30 -3.15 2.58
N LYS A 77 -7.52 -1.91 3.05
CA LYS A 77 -6.55 -1.13 3.82
C LYS A 77 -6.25 -1.77 5.18
N GLU A 78 -7.26 -2.32 5.86
CA GLU A 78 -7.06 -3.01 7.13
C GLU A 78 -6.33 -4.35 6.94
N ASN A 79 -6.69 -5.12 5.90
CA ASN A 79 -5.97 -6.35 5.55
C ASN A 79 -4.50 -6.06 5.21
N MET A 80 -4.23 -4.98 4.49
CA MET A 80 -2.86 -4.50 4.21
C MET A 80 -2.10 -4.14 5.49
N ARG A 81 -2.76 -3.47 6.44
CA ARG A 81 -2.17 -3.18 7.75
C ARG A 81 -1.79 -4.48 8.46
N GLN A 82 -2.69 -5.45 8.51
CA GLN A 82 -2.42 -6.74 9.17
C GLN A 82 -1.28 -7.51 8.47
N PHE A 83 -1.23 -7.46 7.13
CA PHE A 83 -0.13 -8.00 6.35
C PHE A 83 1.21 -7.34 6.70
N LEU A 84 1.27 -6.00 6.80
CA LEU A 84 2.49 -5.31 7.20
C LEU A 84 2.88 -5.65 8.65
N LEU A 85 1.92 -5.67 9.56
CA LEU A 85 2.15 -5.97 10.98
C LEU A 85 2.63 -7.41 11.23
N SER A 86 2.26 -8.37 10.38
CA SER A 86 2.75 -9.74 10.48
C SER A 86 4.21 -9.91 10.02
N HIS A 87 4.78 -8.87 9.40
CA HIS A 87 6.16 -8.81 8.91
C HIS A 87 7.02 -7.80 9.68
N VAL A 88 6.55 -7.28 10.83
CA VAL A 88 7.31 -6.36 11.70
C VAL A 88 8.35 -7.09 12.55
#